data_AF-A0A8X8Y2Q9-F1
#
_entry.id   AF-A0A8X8Y2Q9-F1
#
_cell.length_a   1.000
_cell.length_b   1.000
_cell.length_c   1.000
_cell.angle_alpha   90.00
_cell.angle_beta   90.00
_cell.angle_gamma   90.00
#
_symmetry.space_group_name_H-M   'P 1'
#
loop_
_entity.id
_entity.type
_entity.pdbx_description
1 polymer ?
#
loop_
_entity_poly.entity_id
_entity_poly.type
_entity_poly.pdbx_seq_one_letter_code
_entity_poly.pdbx_strand_id
1 'polypeptide(L)'
;MGTPIRRTANSSGWHLRRTNETMRLIITTFVNLSSNIFPSVDLTYIEDKYSGLSTQALLNVWSALKGRRVVSCKYNDTKIWVPTNPRGAERLPPGILVADSDFYTRRLWGVPGEDLIVKPRYLMTFTVGYDQKNNIDAAVKKLTENFQVLLFHYDGRTSEWDEFEWSKRAIHVSTMKQTKWWYAKRFLHPDIVAPYDYIFIWDEDLGVENFNPEEYIKLVRKHKLDISQPGLSPDSGMTWEMTRMREDTEVHKDTEERPGWCADPHLPPCAAFVEIMAPVFSRDAWRCVWHMIQNDLVHGWGLDFALRKCVEPAHEKIGVVDAQWIVHQTVPSLGNQGQADQGKAPWEGVRERCRNEWTMFQDRLNAAEKAYFQAMGIDPPNSTASR
;
A
#
# COMPACT_ATOMS: atom_id res chain seq x y z
N MET A 1 -78.53 -7.13 -11.97
CA MET A 1 -78.63 -5.70 -11.63
C MET A 1 -77.43 -5.37 -10.78
N GLY A 2 -76.44 -4.71 -11.39
CA GLY A 2 -75.16 -4.38 -10.76
C GLY A 2 -75.24 -3.07 -10.00
N THR A 3 -74.52 -3.01 -8.89
CA THR A 3 -74.24 -1.80 -8.10
C THR A 3 -72.93 -1.18 -8.59
N PRO A 4 -72.89 0.14 -8.90
CA PRO A 4 -71.69 0.78 -9.39
C PRO A 4 -70.82 1.34 -8.26
N ILE A 5 -69.52 1.18 -8.47
CA ILE A 5 -68.41 1.72 -7.70
C ILE A 5 -68.28 3.23 -7.97
N ARG A 6 -68.15 4.04 -6.90
CA ARG A 6 -67.74 5.45 -6.99
C ARG A 6 -66.50 5.68 -6.11
N ARG A 7 -65.43 6.17 -6.75
CA ARG A 7 -64.15 6.56 -6.12
C ARG A 7 -64.35 7.76 -5.19
N THR A 8 -63.66 7.75 -4.06
CA THR A 8 -63.28 8.95 -3.30
C THR A 8 -61.78 8.90 -3.00
N ALA A 9 -61.10 9.99 -3.34
CA ALA A 9 -59.74 10.27 -2.93
C ALA A 9 -59.77 10.81 -1.49
N ASN A 10 -58.80 10.41 -0.66
CA ASN A 10 -58.45 11.17 0.53
C ASN A 10 -56.94 11.09 0.80
N SER A 11 -56.44 12.21 1.31
CA SER A 11 -55.05 12.63 1.39
C SER A 11 -54.30 12.11 2.62
N SER A 12 -52.96 12.09 2.47
CA SER A 12 -51.93 12.43 3.46
C SER A 12 -51.98 11.79 4.86
N GLY A 13 -51.02 10.91 5.12
CA GLY A 13 -50.61 10.47 6.46
C GLY A 13 -49.17 9.94 6.43
N TRP A 14 -48.26 10.70 7.01
CA TRP A 14 -46.82 10.49 7.11
C TRP A 14 -46.46 9.17 7.81
N HIS A 15 -45.46 8.43 7.34
CA HIS A 15 -44.52 7.71 8.22
C HIS A 15 -43.20 7.31 7.51
N LEU A 16 -42.12 7.85 8.08
CA LEU A 16 -40.76 7.31 8.21
C LEU A 16 -40.00 6.85 6.94
N ARG A 17 -39.31 7.81 6.30
CA ARG A 17 -38.21 7.53 5.36
C ARG A 17 -36.97 7.15 6.18
N ARG A 18 -36.59 5.86 6.19
CA ARG A 18 -35.23 5.42 6.57
C ARG A 18 -34.25 6.06 5.59
N THR A 19 -33.36 6.91 6.09
CA THR A 19 -32.23 7.42 5.32
C THR A 19 -31.15 6.34 5.25
N ASN A 20 -31.08 5.68 4.10
CA ASN A 20 -29.87 4.97 3.65
C ASN A 20 -28.84 6.04 3.27
N GLU A 21 -27.93 6.37 4.19
CA GLU A 21 -26.72 7.10 3.85
C GLU A 21 -25.62 6.09 3.50
N THR A 22 -25.54 5.72 2.22
CA THR A 22 -24.32 5.15 1.65
C THR A 22 -23.61 6.30 0.94
N MET A 23 -22.55 6.84 1.55
CA MET A 23 -21.64 7.71 0.81
C MET A 23 -20.91 6.86 -0.23
N ARG A 24 -21.29 7.03 -1.49
CA ARG A 24 -20.61 6.48 -2.66
C ARG A 24 -19.58 7.50 -3.15
N LEU A 25 -18.33 7.08 -3.32
CA LEU A 25 -17.38 7.81 -4.16
C LEU A 25 -17.49 7.23 -5.59
N ILE A 26 -18.22 7.93 -6.46
CA ILE A 26 -18.22 7.67 -7.91
C ILE A 26 -17.28 8.71 -8.53
N ILE A 27 -16.17 8.27 -9.13
CA ILE A 27 -15.28 9.15 -9.89
C ILE A 27 -15.88 9.31 -11.29
N THR A 28 -16.61 10.41 -11.51
CA THR A 28 -17.06 10.84 -12.84
C THR A 28 -16.10 11.90 -13.36
N THR A 29 -15.63 11.73 -14.60
CA THR A 29 -14.74 12.65 -15.33
C THR A 29 -15.33 14.06 -15.37
N PHE A 30 -14.66 15.04 -14.75
CA PHE A 30 -15.08 16.44 -14.81
C PHE A 30 -14.67 17.06 -16.15
N VAL A 31 -15.67 17.46 -16.93
CA VAL A 31 -15.52 18.39 -18.05
C VAL A 31 -15.51 19.81 -17.48
N ASN A 32 -14.56 20.63 -17.93
CA ASN A 32 -14.30 22.01 -17.50
C ASN A 32 -15.58 22.85 -17.29
N LEU A 33 -15.76 23.40 -16.08
CA LEU A 33 -16.60 24.57 -15.84
C LEU A 33 -15.80 25.65 -15.11
N SER A 34 -15.96 26.87 -15.61
CA SER A 34 -15.26 28.11 -15.30
C SER A 34 -15.45 28.59 -13.86
N SER A 35 -14.40 29.21 -13.34
CA SER A 35 -14.29 29.92 -12.07
C SER A 35 -15.17 31.17 -12.00
N ASN A 36 -15.81 31.38 -10.83
CA ASN A 36 -15.95 32.66 -10.10
C ASN A 36 -17.27 32.73 -9.31
N ILE A 37 -17.32 32.18 -8.08
CA ILE A 37 -18.18 32.72 -7.01
C ILE A 37 -17.52 32.40 -5.65
N PHE A 38 -16.89 33.39 -5.00
CA PHE A 38 -16.63 33.36 -3.55
C PHE A 38 -17.62 34.30 -2.87
N PRO A 39 -18.42 33.87 -1.89
CA PRO A 39 -19.13 34.80 -1.03
C PRO A 39 -18.17 35.33 0.04
N SER A 40 -18.12 36.65 0.20
CA SER A 40 -17.47 37.31 1.34
C SER A 40 -18.06 36.80 2.66
N VAL A 41 -17.21 36.44 3.61
CA VAL A 41 -17.63 36.02 4.95
C VAL A 41 -18.32 37.19 5.65
N ASP A 42 -19.62 37.04 5.91
CA ASP A 42 -20.40 37.97 6.72
C ASP A 42 -20.20 37.63 8.21
N LEU A 43 -19.44 38.48 8.91
CA LEU A 43 -19.07 38.32 10.31
C LEU A 43 -20.26 38.49 11.28
N THR A 44 -21.40 39.01 10.82
CA THR A 44 -22.60 39.18 11.66
C THR A 44 -23.32 37.85 11.93
N TYR A 45 -23.10 36.83 11.09
CA TYR A 45 -23.67 35.49 11.24
C TYR A 45 -23.10 34.71 12.45
N ILE A 46 -21.91 35.07 12.90
CA ILE A 46 -21.25 34.41 14.04
C ILE A 46 -21.81 34.93 15.36
N GLU A 47 -22.20 36.21 15.45
CA GLU A 47 -22.64 36.82 16.70
C GLU A 47 -24.03 36.31 17.15
N ASP A 48 -24.91 36.01 16.18
CA ASP A 48 -26.30 35.61 16.46
C ASP A 48 -26.43 34.12 16.86
N LYS A 49 -25.45 33.27 16.50
CA LYS A 49 -25.51 31.81 16.72
C LYS A 49 -24.91 31.31 18.04
N TYR A 50 -24.19 32.16 18.78
CA TYR A 50 -23.46 31.80 20.01
C TYR A 50 -23.91 32.56 21.26
N SER A 51 -25.18 32.97 21.31
CA SER A 51 -25.82 33.64 22.46
C SER A 51 -25.93 32.80 23.74
N GLY A 52 -25.53 31.51 23.70
CA GLY A 52 -25.55 30.57 24.83
C GLY A 52 -24.20 30.26 25.48
N LEU A 53 -23.08 30.85 25.03
CA LEU A 53 -21.77 30.64 25.67
C LEU A 53 -21.51 31.67 26.76
N SER A 54 -20.95 31.20 27.89
CA SER A 54 -20.41 32.06 28.95
C SER A 54 -19.48 33.12 28.35
N THR A 55 -19.70 34.38 28.75
CA THR A 55 -18.88 35.55 28.37
C THR A 55 -17.40 35.31 28.63
N GLN A 56 -17.04 34.49 29.62
CA GLN A 56 -15.66 34.11 29.91
C GLN A 56 -15.03 33.21 28.83
N ALA A 57 -15.80 32.28 28.26
CA ALA A 57 -15.32 31.37 27.22
C ALA A 57 -15.12 32.11 25.89
N LEU A 58 -16.04 33.02 25.56
CA LEU A 58 -15.91 33.94 24.42
C LEU A 58 -14.70 34.87 24.61
N LEU A 59 -14.49 35.43 25.81
CA LEU A 59 -13.33 36.27 26.09
C LEU A 59 -12.01 35.49 26.03
N ASN A 60 -11.97 34.22 26.45
CA ASN A 60 -10.77 33.38 26.35
C ASN A 60 -10.44 33.05 24.89
N VAL A 61 -11.44 32.68 24.08
CA VAL A 61 -11.27 32.48 22.62
C VAL A 61 -10.85 33.79 21.94
N TRP A 62 -11.46 34.91 22.33
CA TRP A 62 -11.14 36.22 21.76
C TRP A 62 -9.76 36.71 22.20
N SER A 63 -9.29 36.37 23.40
CA SER A 63 -7.93 36.68 23.88
C SER A 63 -6.87 35.84 23.16
N ALA A 64 -7.16 34.56 22.87
CA ALA A 64 -6.32 33.69 22.04
C ALA A 64 -6.24 34.17 20.58
N LEU A 65 -7.31 34.77 20.05
CA LEU A 65 -7.33 35.37 18.72
C LEU A 65 -6.70 36.78 18.69
N LYS A 66 -6.89 37.61 19.73
CA LYS A 66 -6.29 38.96 19.85
C LYS A 66 -4.79 38.95 20.10
N GLY A 67 -4.23 37.85 20.60
CA GLY A 67 -2.77 37.68 20.76
C GLY A 67 -2.00 37.67 19.44
N ARG A 68 -2.67 37.42 18.29
CA ARG A 68 -2.08 37.62 16.97
C ARG A 68 -2.34 39.05 16.51
N ARG A 69 -1.37 39.94 16.72
CA ARG A 69 -1.24 41.13 15.87
C ARG A 69 -1.18 40.66 14.41
N VAL A 70 -2.27 40.81 13.67
CA VAL A 70 -2.23 40.75 12.21
C VAL A 70 -1.48 42.00 11.77
N VAL A 71 -0.15 41.88 11.72
CA VAL A 71 0.66 42.86 11.00
C VAL A 71 0.24 42.72 9.54
N SER A 72 -0.44 43.74 9.03
CA SER A 72 -0.63 43.90 7.59
C SER A 72 0.74 44.21 6.97
N CYS A 73 1.54 43.17 6.80
CA CYS A 73 2.70 43.26 5.94
C CYS A 73 2.18 43.16 4.51
N LYS A 74 2.39 44.21 3.72
CA LYS A 74 2.34 44.11 2.26
C LYS A 74 3.50 43.22 1.80
N TYR A 75 3.38 41.91 1.99
CA TYR A 75 4.32 40.94 1.45
C TYR A 75 4.09 40.85 -0.06
N ASN A 76 5.17 41.05 -0.80
CA ASN A 76 5.15 40.87 -2.25
C ASN A 76 5.36 39.37 -2.51
N ASP A 77 4.29 38.59 -2.43
CA ASP A 77 4.28 37.11 -2.55
C ASP A 77 4.91 36.59 -3.85
N THR A 78 5.13 37.48 -4.82
CA THR A 78 5.76 37.19 -6.12
C THR A 78 7.26 36.91 -6.05
N LYS A 79 7.92 37.08 -4.90
CA LYS A 79 9.39 36.97 -4.78
C LYS A 79 9.92 35.66 -4.20
N ILE A 80 9.07 34.79 -3.64
CA ILE A 80 9.58 33.55 -3.02
C ILE A 80 9.95 32.58 -4.14
N TRP A 81 11.24 32.27 -4.21
CA TRP A 81 11.80 31.25 -5.08
C TRP A 81 12.97 30.59 -4.35
N VAL A 82 12.78 29.35 -3.91
CA VAL A 82 13.77 28.56 -3.21
C VAL A 82 14.14 27.35 -4.07
N PRO A 83 15.28 27.37 -4.77
CA PRO A 83 15.68 26.30 -5.69
C PRO A 83 15.96 24.96 -5.00
N THR A 84 16.18 24.95 -3.69
CA THR A 84 16.40 23.73 -2.90
C THR A 84 15.10 23.03 -2.49
N ASN A 85 13.96 23.65 -2.72
CA ASN A 85 12.67 23.01 -2.47
C ASN A 85 12.41 21.90 -3.50
N PRO A 86 11.52 20.94 -3.19
CA PRO A 86 11.08 19.95 -4.17
C PRO A 86 10.58 20.61 -5.46
N ARG A 87 10.76 19.91 -6.58
CA ARG A 87 10.35 20.40 -7.90
C ARG A 87 8.86 20.75 -7.91
N GLY A 88 8.53 21.97 -8.33
CA GLY A 88 7.17 22.52 -8.33
C GLY A 88 6.76 23.21 -7.02
N ALA A 89 7.57 23.14 -5.97
CA ALA A 89 7.35 23.79 -4.68
C ALA A 89 8.33 24.96 -4.43
N GLU A 90 9.07 25.41 -5.45
CA GLU A 90 10.08 26.47 -5.33
C GLU A 90 9.47 27.80 -4.87
N ARG A 91 8.18 28.02 -5.13
CA ARG A 91 7.46 29.23 -4.69
C ARG A 91 7.01 29.21 -3.23
N LEU A 92 7.25 28.11 -2.51
CA LEU A 92 6.84 27.98 -1.12
C LEU A 92 7.99 28.39 -0.17
N PRO A 93 7.68 29.08 0.96
CA PRO A 93 8.65 29.25 2.04
C PRO A 93 9.11 27.87 2.55
N PRO A 94 10.41 27.65 2.82
CA PRO A 94 10.88 26.32 3.23
C PRO A 94 10.21 25.79 4.50
N GLY A 95 9.85 26.69 5.42
CA GLY A 95 9.22 26.31 6.69
C GLY A 95 7.79 25.77 6.60
N ILE A 96 7.13 25.84 5.44
CA ILE A 96 5.80 25.22 5.23
C ILE A 96 5.90 23.84 4.55
N LEU A 97 7.08 23.48 4.04
CA LEU A 97 7.24 22.22 3.33
C LEU A 97 7.25 21.05 4.30
N VAL A 98 6.49 20.02 3.93
CA VAL A 98 6.48 18.72 4.57
C VAL A 98 6.90 17.72 3.51
N ALA A 99 8.04 17.06 3.72
CA ALA A 99 8.66 16.19 2.73
C ALA A 99 7.90 14.86 2.55
N ASP A 100 7.33 14.35 3.65
CA ASP A 100 6.71 13.04 3.71
C ASP A 100 5.21 13.14 4.05
N SER A 101 4.44 12.14 3.65
CA SER A 101 3.04 11.96 4.01
C SER A 101 2.88 10.66 4.81
N ASP A 102 1.63 10.27 5.08
CA ASP A 102 1.29 9.07 5.83
C ASP A 102 -0.10 8.53 5.48
N PHE A 103 -0.41 7.32 5.93
CA PHE A 103 -1.76 6.75 5.90
C PHE A 103 -2.52 6.95 7.22
N TYR A 104 -2.07 7.82 8.12
CA TYR A 104 -2.75 8.04 9.38
C TYR A 104 -4.06 8.81 9.15
N THR A 105 -5.16 8.22 9.59
CA THR A 105 -6.48 8.86 9.50
C THR A 105 -6.59 10.00 10.52
N ARG A 106 -7.11 11.14 10.06
CA ARG A 106 -7.27 12.36 10.86
C ARG A 106 -8.75 12.71 10.99
N ARG A 107 -9.13 13.33 12.10
CA ARG A 107 -10.53 13.72 12.36
C ARG A 107 -10.88 14.94 11.50
N LEU A 108 -12.16 15.07 11.15
CA LEU A 108 -12.67 16.24 10.42
C LEU A 108 -12.81 17.50 11.30
N TRP A 109 -12.64 17.36 12.61
CA TRP A 109 -12.79 18.43 13.61
C TRP A 109 -11.76 18.28 14.73
N GLY A 110 -11.59 19.34 15.54
CA GLY A 110 -10.68 19.33 16.68
C GLY A 110 -9.28 19.83 16.36
N VAL A 111 -8.31 19.46 17.20
CA VAL A 111 -6.90 19.86 17.06
C VAL A 111 -6.10 18.71 16.43
N PRO A 112 -5.37 18.93 15.32
CA PRO A 112 -4.65 17.85 14.62
C PRO A 112 -3.66 17.06 15.49
N GLY A 113 -3.06 17.72 16.49
CA GLY A 113 -2.12 17.08 17.42
C GLY A 113 -2.74 16.02 18.33
N GLU A 114 -4.07 15.98 18.44
CA GLU A 114 -4.80 15.02 19.28
C GLU A 114 -5.35 13.82 18.48
N ASP A 115 -5.23 13.83 17.15
CA ASP A 115 -5.83 12.80 16.30
C ASP A 115 -5.10 11.45 16.40
N LEU A 116 -3.79 11.49 16.67
CA LEU A 116 -2.91 10.32 16.63
C LEU A 116 -2.37 9.98 18.03
N ILE A 117 -3.21 9.34 18.85
CA ILE A 117 -2.82 8.86 20.19
C ILE A 117 -1.76 7.75 20.07
N VAL A 118 -1.96 6.82 19.14
CA VAL A 118 -1.02 5.76 18.78
C VAL A 118 -0.66 5.93 17.31
N LYS A 119 0.63 5.92 17.01
CA LYS A 119 1.14 5.99 15.64
C LYS A 119 1.61 4.60 15.20
N PRO A 120 0.90 3.95 14.27
CA PRO A 120 1.36 2.68 13.70
C PRO A 120 2.77 2.81 13.13
N ARG A 121 3.62 1.84 13.44
CA ARG A 121 5.02 1.75 13.00
C ARG A 121 5.21 0.80 11.82
N TYR A 122 4.23 -0.05 11.54
CA TYR A 122 4.31 -1.07 10.50
C TYR A 122 3.11 -0.93 9.57
N LEU A 123 3.32 -1.21 8.29
CA LEU A 123 2.26 -1.23 7.28
C LEU A 123 2.03 -2.66 6.82
N MET A 124 0.81 -3.17 6.98
CA MET A 124 0.37 -4.46 6.45
C MET A 124 -0.50 -4.23 5.23
N THR A 125 -0.05 -4.69 4.06
CA THR A 125 -0.82 -4.61 2.83
C THR A 125 -1.17 -5.99 2.29
N PHE A 126 -2.40 -6.14 1.82
CA PHE A 126 -2.89 -7.34 1.17
C PHE A 126 -3.56 -6.98 -0.14
N THR A 127 -3.35 -7.79 -1.18
CA THR A 127 -4.16 -7.70 -2.41
C THR A 127 -5.22 -8.78 -2.37
N VAL A 128 -6.48 -8.35 -2.28
CA VAL A 128 -7.58 -9.19 -1.80
C VAL A 128 -8.74 -9.24 -2.77
N GLY A 129 -9.39 -10.41 -2.79
CA GLY A 129 -10.75 -10.62 -3.19
C GLY A 129 -11.55 -11.17 -2.01
N TYR A 130 -12.84 -10.87 -1.99
CA TYR A 130 -13.72 -11.21 -0.89
C TYR A 130 -13.80 -12.72 -0.61
N ASP A 131 -13.55 -13.57 -1.61
CA ASP A 131 -13.60 -15.03 -1.44
C ASP A 131 -12.49 -15.55 -0.49
N GLN A 132 -11.41 -14.79 -0.27
CA GLN A 132 -10.34 -15.12 0.69
C GLN A 132 -10.44 -14.33 2.01
N LYS A 133 -11.57 -13.66 2.27
CA LYS A 133 -11.76 -12.83 3.46
C LYS A 133 -11.41 -13.52 4.79
N ASN A 134 -11.64 -14.84 4.90
CA ASN A 134 -11.37 -15.59 6.13
C ASN A 134 -9.86 -15.71 6.41
N ASN A 135 -9.04 -15.85 5.36
CA ASN A 135 -7.59 -15.86 5.50
C ASN A 135 -7.08 -14.50 5.96
N ILE A 136 -7.62 -13.42 5.35
CA ILE A 136 -7.27 -12.05 5.75
C ILE A 136 -7.73 -11.74 7.17
N ASP A 137 -8.93 -12.17 7.57
CA ASP A 137 -9.40 -12.04 8.95
C ASP A 137 -8.49 -12.77 9.95
N ALA A 138 -8.05 -14.00 9.62
CA ALA A 138 -7.08 -14.73 10.43
C ALA A 138 -5.74 -13.98 10.56
N ALA A 139 -5.25 -13.38 9.47
CA ALA A 139 -4.02 -12.58 9.46
C ALA A 139 -4.17 -11.28 10.28
N VAL A 140 -5.25 -10.52 10.07
CA VAL A 140 -5.46 -9.23 10.76
C VAL A 140 -5.67 -9.43 12.26
N LYS A 141 -6.29 -10.53 12.69
CA LYS A 141 -6.43 -10.88 14.12
C LYS A 141 -5.11 -11.11 14.85
N LYS A 142 -4.01 -11.38 14.14
CA LYS A 142 -2.65 -11.50 14.72
C LYS A 142 -1.96 -10.15 14.90
N LEU A 143 -2.46 -9.08 14.28
CA LEU A 143 -1.84 -7.76 14.28
C LEU A 143 -2.14 -6.99 15.56
N THR A 144 -1.20 -6.15 15.98
CA THR A 144 -1.33 -5.22 17.09
C THR A 144 -1.71 -3.81 16.59
N GLU A 145 -1.97 -2.87 17.50
CA GLU A 145 -2.15 -1.44 17.19
C GLU A 145 -0.94 -0.78 16.51
N ASN A 146 0.22 -1.44 16.48
CA ASN A 146 1.40 -0.96 15.74
C ASN A 146 1.25 -1.10 14.22
N PHE A 147 0.24 -1.82 13.74
CA PHE A 147 0.02 -2.08 12.32
C PHE A 147 -1.08 -1.19 11.74
N GLN A 148 -0.77 -0.47 10.67
CA GLN A 148 -1.77 0.08 9.76
C GLN A 148 -2.12 -1.00 8.73
N VAL A 149 -3.41 -1.27 8.55
CA VAL A 149 -3.89 -2.22 7.53
C VAL A 149 -4.37 -1.46 6.31
N LEU A 150 -3.93 -1.90 5.13
CA LEU A 150 -4.31 -1.37 3.82
C LEU A 150 -4.68 -2.53 2.89
N LEU A 151 -5.91 -2.56 2.40
CA LEU A 151 -6.43 -3.60 1.54
C LEU A 151 -6.57 -3.09 0.10
N PHE A 152 -6.02 -3.84 -0.84
CA PHE A 152 -6.10 -3.60 -2.28
C PHE A 152 -7.12 -4.54 -2.92
N HIS A 153 -8.31 -4.05 -3.21
CA HIS A 153 -9.45 -4.86 -3.69
C HIS A 153 -9.43 -4.96 -5.21
N TYR A 154 -9.03 -6.12 -5.73
CA TYR A 154 -9.06 -6.36 -7.18
C TYR A 154 -10.45 -6.72 -7.69
N ASP A 155 -11.40 -7.03 -6.82
CA ASP A 155 -12.74 -7.53 -7.17
C ASP A 155 -13.84 -6.46 -7.07
N GLY A 156 -13.50 -5.25 -6.59
CA GLY A 156 -14.46 -4.15 -6.43
C GLY A 156 -15.30 -4.20 -5.15
N ARG A 157 -15.14 -5.22 -4.30
CA ARG A 157 -16.05 -5.51 -3.19
C ARG A 157 -15.52 -4.98 -1.87
N THR A 158 -15.77 -3.71 -1.58
CA THR A 158 -15.30 -3.07 -0.34
C THR A 158 -16.31 -3.14 0.80
N SER A 159 -17.61 -2.97 0.52
CA SER A 159 -18.64 -2.84 1.56
C SER A 159 -18.96 -4.15 2.25
N GLU A 160 -18.77 -5.28 1.58
CA GLU A 160 -19.04 -6.59 2.17
C GLU A 160 -18.06 -6.92 3.31
N TRP A 161 -16.89 -6.29 3.35
CA TRP A 161 -15.93 -6.43 4.44
C TRP A 161 -16.37 -5.74 5.74
N ASP A 162 -17.44 -4.92 5.71
CA ASP A 162 -18.00 -4.27 6.90
C ASP A 162 -18.54 -5.27 7.93
N GLU A 163 -18.65 -6.56 7.58
CA GLU A 163 -18.91 -7.66 8.52
C GLU A 163 -17.81 -7.81 9.59
N PHE A 164 -16.59 -7.34 9.30
CA PHE A 164 -15.47 -7.35 10.23
C PHE A 164 -15.27 -5.97 10.86
N GLU A 165 -15.36 -5.87 12.18
CA GLU A 165 -15.17 -4.59 12.89
C GLU A 165 -13.77 -3.97 12.70
N TRP A 166 -12.75 -4.80 12.49
CA TRP A 166 -11.41 -4.30 12.18
C TRP A 166 -11.35 -3.67 10.78
N SER A 167 -12.18 -4.12 9.83
CA SER A 167 -12.17 -3.62 8.45
C SER A 167 -12.60 -2.16 8.38
N LYS A 168 -13.52 -1.72 9.24
CA LYS A 168 -13.94 -0.31 9.34
C LYS A 168 -12.81 0.64 9.73
N ARG A 169 -11.72 0.11 10.29
CA ARG A 169 -10.50 0.85 10.66
C ARG A 169 -9.37 0.68 9.64
N ALA A 170 -9.49 -0.28 8.73
CA ALA A 170 -8.55 -0.48 7.65
C ALA A 170 -8.80 0.54 6.53
N ILE A 171 -7.78 0.75 5.69
CA ILE A 171 -7.92 1.57 4.49
C ILE A 171 -8.20 0.64 3.32
N HIS A 172 -9.20 0.97 2.51
CA HIS A 172 -9.60 0.20 1.35
C HIS A 172 -9.30 1.00 0.08
N VAL A 173 -8.55 0.40 -0.84
CA VAL A 173 -8.33 0.95 -2.20
C VAL A 173 -8.83 -0.09 -3.19
N SER A 174 -9.68 0.32 -4.13
CA SER A 174 -10.38 -0.61 -5.01
C SER A 174 -10.29 -0.18 -6.47
N THR A 175 -9.86 -1.11 -7.31
CA THR A 175 -9.78 -0.99 -8.77
C THR A 175 -9.85 -2.40 -9.37
N MET A 176 -10.83 -2.60 -10.24
CA MET A 176 -11.12 -3.91 -10.82
C MET A 176 -9.90 -4.50 -11.53
N LYS A 177 -9.63 -5.78 -11.26
CA LYS A 177 -8.68 -6.65 -11.96
C LYS A 177 -7.25 -6.09 -12.02
N GLN A 178 -6.84 -5.38 -10.98
CA GLN A 178 -5.45 -4.93 -10.81
C GLN A 178 -4.69 -5.85 -9.87
N THR A 179 -3.40 -5.99 -10.14
CA THR A 179 -2.47 -6.85 -9.40
C THR A 179 -1.82 -6.12 -8.23
N LYS A 180 -1.22 -6.88 -7.31
CA LYS A 180 -0.48 -6.37 -6.15
C LYS A 180 0.52 -5.26 -6.48
N TRP A 181 1.37 -5.49 -7.47
CA TRP A 181 2.43 -4.55 -7.83
C TRP A 181 1.92 -3.30 -8.56
N TRP A 182 0.77 -3.39 -9.25
CA TRP A 182 0.10 -2.21 -9.78
C TRP A 182 -0.33 -1.25 -8.67
N TYR A 183 -0.92 -1.79 -7.59
CA TYR A 183 -1.30 -1.03 -6.41
C TYR A 183 -0.09 -0.48 -5.67
N ALA A 184 0.90 -1.34 -5.38
CA ALA A 184 2.09 -0.94 -4.66
C ALA A 184 2.80 0.24 -5.35
N LYS A 185 2.94 0.20 -6.69
CA LYS A 185 3.55 1.30 -7.45
C LYS A 185 2.80 2.63 -7.32
N ARG A 186 1.48 2.62 -7.15
CA ARG A 186 0.63 3.82 -7.16
C ARG A 186 0.31 4.37 -5.78
N PHE A 187 0.19 3.51 -4.79
CA PHE A 187 -0.26 3.89 -3.45
C PHE A 187 0.83 3.82 -2.40
N LEU A 188 1.89 3.02 -2.60
CA LEU A 188 2.98 2.89 -1.63
C LEU A 188 4.21 3.72 -2.04
N HIS A 189 4.00 4.98 -2.42
CA HIS A 189 5.12 5.89 -2.74
C HIS A 189 6.06 6.01 -1.52
N PRO A 190 7.40 5.99 -1.68
CA PRO A 190 8.33 5.99 -0.55
C PRO A 190 8.08 7.11 0.44
N ASP A 191 7.80 8.33 -0.06
CA ASP A 191 7.53 9.49 0.80
C ASP A 191 6.16 9.40 1.51
N ILE A 192 5.22 8.56 1.06
CA ILE A 192 3.94 8.30 1.77
C ILE A 192 4.12 7.23 2.86
N VAL A 193 4.98 6.24 2.63
CA VAL A 193 5.20 5.14 3.57
C VAL A 193 6.43 5.35 4.47
N ALA A 194 7.10 6.50 4.34
CA ALA A 194 8.28 6.89 5.14
C ALA A 194 8.09 6.82 6.67
N PRO A 195 6.88 6.98 7.24
CA PRO A 195 6.69 6.82 8.69
C PRO A 195 6.72 5.36 9.17
N TYR A 196 6.59 4.37 8.28
CA TYR A 196 6.57 2.96 8.65
C TYR A 196 7.98 2.37 8.59
N ASP A 197 8.40 1.67 9.64
CA ASP A 197 9.70 1.03 9.73
C ASP A 197 9.78 -0.20 8.80
N TYR A 198 8.68 -0.95 8.71
CA TYR A 198 8.55 -2.16 7.89
C TYR A 198 7.23 -2.17 7.13
N ILE A 199 7.29 -2.61 5.88
CA ILE A 199 6.17 -2.65 4.93
C ILE A 199 6.00 -4.09 4.43
N PHE A 200 4.87 -4.69 4.77
CA PHE A 200 4.49 -6.05 4.38
C PHE A 200 3.60 -5.97 3.13
N ILE A 201 3.95 -6.73 2.09
CA ILE A 201 3.23 -6.73 0.81
C ILE A 201 2.83 -8.16 0.45
N TRP A 202 1.74 -8.62 1.04
CA TRP A 202 1.38 -10.03 1.06
C TRP A 202 0.26 -10.38 0.08
N ASP A 203 0.30 -11.61 -0.42
CA ASP A 203 -0.84 -12.24 -1.08
C ASP A 203 -1.88 -12.68 -0.04
N GLU A 204 -3.08 -13.03 -0.51
CA GLU A 204 -4.26 -13.30 0.32
C GLU A 204 -4.45 -14.78 0.72
N ASP A 205 -3.67 -15.69 0.14
CA ASP A 205 -3.78 -17.14 0.30
C ASP A 205 -2.73 -17.72 1.27
N LEU A 206 -2.42 -16.95 2.31
CA LEU A 206 -1.42 -17.27 3.33
C LEU A 206 -2.08 -17.68 4.65
N GLY A 207 -1.81 -18.91 5.10
CA GLY A 207 -2.11 -19.39 6.45
C GLY A 207 -1.09 -18.88 7.46
N VAL A 208 -1.56 -18.36 8.60
CA VAL A 208 -0.75 -17.62 9.58
C VAL A 208 -0.80 -18.23 10.99
N GLU A 209 -1.16 -19.51 11.10
CA GLU A 209 -1.36 -20.19 12.38
C GLU A 209 -0.12 -20.08 13.28
N ASN A 210 1.06 -20.30 12.69
CA ASN A 210 2.37 -20.29 13.34
C ASN A 210 3.11 -18.95 13.23
N PHE A 211 2.44 -17.91 12.75
CA PHE A 211 3.03 -16.59 12.56
C PHE A 211 2.61 -15.63 13.67
N ASN A 212 3.60 -14.93 14.24
CA ASN A 212 3.44 -13.78 15.12
C ASN A 212 4.22 -12.60 14.53
N PRO A 213 3.54 -11.51 14.12
CA PRO A 213 4.18 -10.40 13.43
C PRO A 213 5.17 -9.61 14.31
N GLU A 214 4.93 -9.52 15.62
CA GLU A 214 5.84 -8.80 16.53
C GLU A 214 7.12 -9.61 16.78
N GLU A 215 7.02 -10.93 16.97
CA GLU A 215 8.19 -11.81 17.07
C GLU A 215 8.97 -11.86 15.76
N TYR A 216 8.28 -11.89 14.61
CA TYR A 216 8.90 -11.79 13.30
C TYR A 216 9.74 -10.52 13.18
N ILE A 217 9.18 -9.35 13.48
CA ILE A 217 9.92 -8.08 13.38
C ILE A 217 11.11 -8.03 14.36
N LYS A 218 10.98 -8.63 15.56
CA LYS A 218 12.12 -8.75 16.48
C LYS A 218 13.28 -9.52 15.85
N LEU A 219 13.00 -10.64 15.17
CA LEU A 219 14.02 -11.43 14.47
C LEU A 219 14.61 -10.69 13.27
N VAL A 220 13.78 -10.03 12.46
CA VAL A 220 14.22 -9.17 11.34
C VAL A 220 15.22 -8.12 11.82
N ARG A 221 14.91 -7.43 12.94
CA ARG A 221 15.81 -6.45 13.55
C ARG A 221 17.08 -7.09 14.12
N LYS A 222 16.96 -8.19 14.85
CA LYS A 222 18.08 -8.93 15.45
C LYS A 222 19.10 -9.34 14.38
N HIS A 223 18.62 -9.82 13.24
CA HIS A 223 19.43 -10.32 12.13
C HIS A 223 19.75 -9.28 11.06
N LYS A 224 19.32 -8.02 11.27
CA LYS A 224 19.56 -6.86 10.39
C LYS A 224 19.13 -7.12 8.95
N LEU A 225 17.95 -7.71 8.79
CA LEU A 225 17.37 -7.94 7.47
C LEU A 225 16.68 -6.68 6.96
N ASP A 226 17.06 -6.25 5.76
CA ASP A 226 16.46 -5.13 5.04
C ASP A 226 15.31 -5.59 4.14
N ILE A 227 15.37 -6.83 3.65
CA ILE A 227 14.27 -7.49 2.92
C ILE A 227 14.14 -8.90 3.50
N SER A 228 12.93 -9.30 3.84
CA SER A 228 12.71 -10.60 4.45
C SER A 228 11.37 -11.20 4.08
N GLN A 229 11.18 -12.47 4.36
CA GLN A 229 9.87 -13.12 4.37
C GLN A 229 9.78 -14.13 5.52
N PRO A 230 8.59 -14.50 5.99
CA PRO A 230 8.40 -15.69 6.81
C PRO A 230 8.86 -16.96 6.07
N GLY A 231 9.32 -17.97 6.79
CA GLY A 231 9.55 -19.29 6.20
C GLY A 231 8.25 -19.92 5.68
N LEU A 232 8.34 -20.72 4.61
CA LEU A 232 7.21 -21.52 4.15
C LEU A 232 7.23 -22.89 4.80
N SER A 233 6.07 -23.33 5.28
CA SER A 233 5.92 -24.67 5.84
C SER A 233 6.44 -25.72 4.84
N PRO A 234 7.21 -26.73 5.29
CA PRO A 234 7.66 -27.86 4.48
C PRO A 234 6.56 -28.58 3.70
N ASP A 235 5.33 -28.52 4.22
CA ASP A 235 4.12 -29.15 3.64
C ASP A 235 3.43 -28.28 2.59
N SER A 236 3.90 -27.04 2.38
CA SER A 236 3.37 -26.13 1.35
C SER A 236 4.02 -26.41 -0.01
N GLY A 237 3.26 -26.19 -1.09
CA GLY A 237 3.85 -26.14 -2.42
C GLY A 237 4.82 -24.96 -2.53
N MET A 238 6.09 -25.25 -2.84
CA MET A 238 7.14 -24.24 -2.98
C MET A 238 7.91 -24.40 -4.28
N THR A 239 8.29 -23.27 -4.88
CA THR A 239 9.07 -23.24 -6.11
C THR A 239 10.58 -23.20 -5.84
N TRP A 240 10.99 -22.52 -4.75
CA TRP A 240 12.38 -22.22 -4.43
C TRP A 240 12.73 -22.73 -3.03
N GLU A 241 13.82 -23.51 -2.92
CA GLU A 241 14.29 -24.07 -1.65
C GLU A 241 14.66 -22.97 -0.65
N MET A 242 15.03 -21.78 -1.14
CA MET A 242 15.36 -20.62 -0.31
C MET A 242 14.18 -20.13 0.51
N THR A 243 12.94 -20.47 0.13
CA THR A 243 11.73 -20.05 0.87
C THR A 243 11.33 -21.03 1.97
N ARG A 244 11.94 -22.23 1.99
CA ARG A 244 11.57 -23.33 2.87
C ARG A 244 12.02 -23.05 4.31
N MET A 245 11.08 -23.11 5.25
CA MET A 245 11.41 -23.01 6.67
C MET A 245 12.32 -24.17 7.11
N ARG A 246 13.28 -23.85 7.99
CA ARG A 246 14.18 -24.79 8.66
C ARG A 246 13.87 -24.86 10.16
N GLU A 247 13.74 -26.07 10.71
CA GLU A 247 13.32 -26.24 12.11
C GLU A 247 14.37 -25.77 13.13
N ASP A 248 15.66 -25.85 12.79
CA ASP A 248 16.78 -25.64 13.72
C ASP A 248 17.39 -24.23 13.66
N THR A 249 16.84 -23.32 12.86
CA THR A 249 17.37 -21.95 12.70
C THR A 249 16.31 -20.89 12.99
N GLU A 250 16.75 -19.70 13.42
CA GLU A 250 15.85 -18.55 13.52
C GLU A 250 15.64 -17.88 12.16
N VAL A 251 16.71 -17.82 11.37
CA VAL A 251 16.79 -17.19 10.05
C VAL A 251 17.85 -17.92 9.22
N HIS A 252 17.61 -18.04 7.92
CA HIS A 252 18.65 -18.37 6.94
C HIS A 252 18.68 -17.36 5.78
N LYS A 253 19.83 -17.28 5.09
CA LYS A 253 20.10 -16.27 4.04
C LYS A 253 20.63 -16.89 2.74
N ASP A 254 20.92 -18.18 2.79
CA ASP A 254 21.43 -19.01 1.71
C ASP A 254 20.77 -20.39 1.77
N THR A 255 20.78 -21.12 0.66
CA THR A 255 20.27 -22.49 0.56
C THR A 255 21.03 -23.31 -0.48
N GLU A 256 20.92 -24.63 -0.36
CA GLU A 256 21.26 -25.56 -1.43
C GLU A 256 20.06 -25.75 -2.34
N GLU A 257 20.18 -25.29 -3.58
CA GLU A 257 19.16 -25.47 -4.61
C GLU A 257 19.42 -26.68 -5.50
N ARG A 258 18.46 -27.00 -6.37
CA ARG A 258 18.60 -28.08 -7.34
C ARG A 258 19.86 -27.88 -8.22
N PRO A 259 20.53 -28.98 -8.63
CA PRO A 259 21.72 -28.89 -9.48
C PRO A 259 21.51 -28.02 -10.72
N GLY A 260 22.37 -27.02 -10.91
CA GLY A 260 22.34 -26.09 -12.05
C GLY A 260 21.45 -24.85 -11.87
N TRP A 261 20.81 -24.66 -10.71
CA TRP A 261 19.95 -23.50 -10.45
C TRP A 261 20.71 -22.34 -9.79
N CYS A 262 21.83 -22.61 -9.11
CA CYS A 262 22.75 -21.60 -8.61
C CYS A 262 23.87 -21.33 -9.63
N ALA A 263 23.88 -20.16 -10.26
CA ALA A 263 25.06 -19.71 -11.00
C ALA A 263 26.18 -19.25 -10.03
N ASP A 264 25.79 -18.71 -8.88
CA ASP A 264 26.68 -18.21 -7.82
C ASP A 264 25.93 -18.38 -6.48
N PRO A 265 26.60 -18.86 -5.42
CA PRO A 265 25.98 -19.12 -4.12
C PRO A 265 25.48 -17.86 -3.40
N HIS A 266 26.00 -16.68 -3.71
CA HIS A 266 25.59 -15.39 -3.13
C HIS A 266 24.52 -14.67 -3.95
N LEU A 267 24.04 -15.28 -5.03
CA LEU A 267 23.05 -14.72 -5.93
C LEU A 267 21.74 -15.53 -5.90
N PRO A 268 20.60 -14.90 -6.25
CA PRO A 268 19.35 -15.62 -6.40
C PRO A 268 19.45 -16.76 -7.43
N PRO A 269 18.71 -17.87 -7.22
CA PRO A 269 17.76 -18.07 -6.12
C PRO A 269 18.42 -18.55 -4.80
N CYS A 270 19.73 -18.77 -4.77
CA CYS A 270 20.38 -19.53 -3.70
C CYS A 270 20.77 -18.69 -2.48
N ALA A 271 20.91 -17.38 -2.66
CA ALA A 271 20.95 -16.41 -1.60
C ALA A 271 20.36 -15.08 -2.10
N ALA A 272 20.26 -14.09 -1.22
CA ALA A 272 19.77 -12.76 -1.59
C ALA A 272 18.36 -12.76 -2.24
N PHE A 273 17.52 -13.73 -1.87
CA PHE A 273 16.23 -13.98 -2.50
C PHE A 273 15.12 -14.17 -1.46
N VAL A 274 13.98 -13.54 -1.72
CA VAL A 274 12.68 -13.83 -1.09
C VAL A 274 11.64 -13.80 -2.20
N GLU A 275 10.62 -14.64 -2.10
CA GLU A 275 9.58 -14.71 -3.12
C GLU A 275 8.65 -13.50 -3.00
N ILE A 276 8.14 -13.04 -4.15
CA ILE A 276 7.23 -11.89 -4.21
C ILE A 276 5.91 -12.09 -3.47
N MET A 277 5.59 -13.30 -2.99
CA MET A 277 4.31 -13.64 -2.34
C MET A 277 4.15 -13.00 -0.96
N ALA A 278 5.14 -13.14 -0.07
CA ALA A 278 5.09 -12.65 1.31
C ALA A 278 6.28 -11.74 1.73
N PRO A 279 6.78 -10.83 0.87
CA PRO A 279 7.92 -10.01 1.21
C PRO A 279 7.58 -8.95 2.25
N VAL A 280 8.60 -8.60 3.04
CA VAL A 280 8.62 -7.53 4.01
C VAL A 280 9.86 -6.69 3.73
N PHE A 281 9.66 -5.38 3.58
CA PHE A 281 10.73 -4.44 3.26
C PHE A 281 10.96 -3.51 4.44
N SER A 282 12.23 -3.23 4.76
CA SER A 282 12.57 -2.02 5.51
C SER A 282 12.20 -0.79 4.69
N ARG A 283 11.93 0.33 5.37
CA ARG A 283 11.68 1.62 4.71
C ARG A 283 12.71 1.97 3.64
N ASP A 284 13.99 1.75 3.96
CA ASP A 284 15.09 2.15 3.09
C ASP A 284 15.18 1.24 1.85
N ALA A 285 15.01 -0.07 2.04
CA ALA A 285 14.93 -1.02 0.93
C ALA A 285 13.72 -0.73 0.02
N TRP A 286 12.56 -0.45 0.62
CA TRP A 286 11.34 -0.14 -0.13
C TRP A 286 11.51 1.08 -1.04
N ARG A 287 12.25 2.11 -0.58
CA ARG A 287 12.51 3.31 -1.40
C ARG A 287 13.18 2.95 -2.74
N CYS A 288 14.14 2.03 -2.73
CA CYS A 288 14.76 1.54 -3.96
C CYS A 288 13.81 0.63 -4.75
N VAL A 289 13.18 -0.35 -4.09
CA VAL A 289 12.29 -1.34 -4.74
C VAL A 289 11.13 -0.64 -5.46
N TRP A 290 10.56 0.41 -4.87
CA TRP A 290 9.49 1.17 -5.50
C TRP A 290 9.91 1.78 -6.85
N HIS A 291 11.16 2.26 -6.96
CA HIS A 291 11.70 2.80 -8.21
C HIS A 291 12.03 1.70 -9.23
N MET A 292 12.31 0.49 -8.77
CA MET A 292 12.52 -0.68 -9.63
C MET A 292 11.22 -1.13 -10.30
N ILE A 293 10.08 -1.06 -9.60
CA ILE A 293 8.77 -1.46 -10.16
C ILE A 293 8.41 -0.56 -11.36
N GLN A 294 8.15 -1.21 -12.49
CA GLN A 294 7.79 -0.55 -13.74
C GLN A 294 6.31 -0.17 -13.76
N ASN A 295 5.96 0.98 -14.32
CA ASN A 295 4.58 1.50 -14.29
C ASN A 295 3.58 0.68 -15.13
N ASP A 296 4.07 0.06 -16.21
CA ASP A 296 3.30 -0.67 -17.21
C ASP A 296 3.32 -2.20 -17.01
N LEU A 297 4.28 -2.72 -16.24
CA LEU A 297 4.37 -4.14 -15.88
C LEU A 297 3.70 -4.34 -14.52
N VAL A 298 2.62 -5.12 -14.49
CA VAL A 298 1.72 -5.16 -13.34
C VAL A 298 1.90 -6.41 -12.50
N HIS A 299 2.37 -7.53 -13.05
CA HIS A 299 2.42 -8.81 -12.32
C HIS A 299 3.61 -8.95 -11.38
N GLY A 300 4.71 -8.24 -11.65
CA GLY A 300 5.92 -8.23 -10.82
C GLY A 300 6.73 -9.54 -10.79
N TRP A 301 6.42 -10.51 -11.66
CA TRP A 301 7.25 -11.72 -11.80
C TRP A 301 8.68 -11.33 -12.21
N GLY A 302 9.67 -11.88 -11.50
CA GLY A 302 11.08 -11.55 -11.68
C GLY A 302 11.59 -10.42 -10.81
N LEU A 303 10.73 -9.68 -10.10
CA LEU A 303 11.17 -8.65 -9.16
C LEU A 303 11.99 -9.25 -8.03
N ASP A 304 11.58 -10.41 -7.51
CA ASP A 304 12.27 -11.23 -6.52
C ASP A 304 13.75 -11.49 -6.84
N PHE A 305 14.08 -11.75 -8.11
CA PHE A 305 15.47 -11.89 -8.56
C PHE A 305 16.27 -10.57 -8.56
N ALA A 306 15.58 -9.45 -8.70
CA ALA A 306 16.19 -8.12 -8.78
C ALA A 306 16.27 -7.40 -7.42
N LEU A 307 15.50 -7.82 -6.40
CA LEU A 307 15.46 -7.18 -5.07
C LEU A 307 16.86 -6.98 -4.45
N ARG A 308 17.78 -7.92 -4.70
CA ARG A 308 19.19 -7.83 -4.27
C ARG A 308 19.88 -6.51 -4.64
N LYS A 309 19.46 -5.86 -5.74
CA LYS A 309 20.07 -4.60 -6.20
C LYS A 309 19.77 -3.42 -5.28
N CYS A 310 18.80 -3.56 -4.37
CA CYS A 310 18.38 -2.51 -3.45
C CYS A 310 19.02 -2.58 -2.06
N VAL A 311 19.94 -3.53 -1.84
CA VAL A 311 20.52 -3.79 -0.53
C VAL A 311 21.97 -4.27 -0.68
N GLU A 312 22.88 -3.77 0.17
CA GLU A 312 24.30 -4.11 0.15
C GLU A 312 24.84 -4.44 1.56
N PRO A 313 25.54 -5.58 1.77
CA PRO A 313 25.64 -6.73 0.86
C PRO A 313 24.35 -7.56 0.88
N ALA A 314 23.81 -7.87 -0.29
CA ALA A 314 22.46 -8.44 -0.41
C ALA A 314 22.31 -9.82 0.26
N HIS A 315 23.28 -10.71 0.11
CA HIS A 315 23.23 -12.07 0.68
C HIS A 315 23.32 -12.10 2.20
N GLU A 316 23.70 -11.00 2.87
CA GLU A 316 23.69 -10.91 4.33
C GLU A 316 22.45 -10.21 4.88
N LYS A 317 21.70 -9.50 4.04
CA LYS A 317 20.61 -8.61 4.47
C LYS A 317 19.25 -8.99 3.92
N ILE A 318 19.21 -9.97 3.01
CA ILE A 318 17.99 -10.60 2.54
C ILE A 318 17.93 -12.01 3.10
N GLY A 319 16.82 -12.38 3.73
CA GLY A 319 16.70 -13.70 4.36
C GLY A 319 15.29 -14.10 4.75
N VAL A 320 15.17 -15.37 5.11
CA VAL A 320 13.92 -16.01 5.50
C VAL A 320 13.91 -16.24 6.99
N VAL A 321 12.84 -15.83 7.67
CA VAL A 321 12.68 -15.98 9.12
C VAL A 321 12.01 -17.32 9.40
N ASP A 322 12.83 -18.32 9.70
CA ASP A 322 12.41 -19.71 9.91
C ASP A 322 11.51 -19.88 11.13
N ALA A 323 11.87 -19.25 12.26
CA ALA A 323 11.13 -19.40 13.51
C ALA A 323 9.70 -18.80 13.45
N GLN A 324 9.34 -18.12 12.36
CA GLN A 324 8.03 -17.54 12.12
C GLN A 324 7.59 -17.92 10.71
N TRP A 325 6.82 -18.99 10.56
CA TRP A 325 6.45 -19.53 9.26
C TRP A 325 4.96 -19.42 8.94
N ILE A 326 4.68 -19.47 7.65
CA ILE A 326 3.34 -19.40 7.06
C ILE A 326 3.11 -20.61 6.15
N VAL A 327 1.85 -20.82 5.77
CA VAL A 327 1.42 -21.88 4.85
C VAL A 327 0.93 -21.23 3.57
N HIS A 328 1.48 -21.62 2.41
CA HIS A 328 0.97 -21.15 1.12
C HIS A 328 -0.13 -22.08 0.63
N GLN A 329 -1.38 -21.59 0.62
CA GLN A 329 -2.55 -22.39 0.29
C GLN A 329 -2.76 -22.56 -1.22
N THR A 330 -2.05 -21.79 -2.04
CA THR A 330 -2.05 -21.87 -3.52
C THR A 330 -3.45 -21.70 -4.12
N VAL A 331 -4.17 -20.66 -3.69
CA VAL A 331 -5.53 -20.39 -4.17
C VAL A 331 -5.47 -19.44 -5.37
N PRO A 332 -5.82 -19.87 -6.60
CA PRO A 332 -5.59 -19.08 -7.82
C PRO A 332 -6.67 -18.01 -8.06
N SER A 333 -6.95 -17.18 -7.05
CA SER A 333 -8.06 -16.21 -7.03
C SER A 333 -7.92 -15.11 -8.10
N LEU A 334 -6.77 -14.44 -8.15
CA LEU A 334 -6.48 -13.37 -9.11
C LEU A 334 -6.21 -13.92 -10.52
N GLY A 335 -5.55 -15.08 -10.64
CA GLY A 335 -5.34 -15.74 -11.93
C GLY A 335 -6.67 -16.02 -12.66
N ASN A 336 -7.71 -16.37 -11.92
CA ASN A 336 -9.03 -16.61 -12.47
C ASN A 336 -9.78 -15.34 -12.92
N GLN A 337 -9.26 -14.13 -12.64
CA GLN A 337 -9.85 -12.87 -13.10
C GLN A 337 -9.53 -12.53 -14.57
N GLY A 338 -8.72 -13.36 -15.23
CA GLY A 338 -8.39 -13.26 -16.65
C GLY A 338 -9.59 -13.43 -17.59
N GLN A 339 -9.31 -13.47 -18.89
CA GLN A 339 -10.31 -13.76 -19.91
C GLN A 339 -10.11 -15.19 -20.41
N ALA A 340 -11.20 -15.95 -20.47
CA ALA A 340 -11.20 -17.22 -21.19
C ALA A 340 -11.18 -16.92 -22.70
N ASP A 341 -10.34 -17.63 -23.45
CA ASP A 341 -10.25 -17.48 -24.90
C ASP A 341 -9.97 -18.83 -25.57
N GLN A 342 -10.69 -19.14 -26.65
CA GLN A 342 -10.48 -20.33 -27.50
C GLN A 342 -10.25 -21.65 -26.73
N GLY A 343 -11.02 -21.89 -25.66
CA GLY A 343 -10.92 -23.11 -24.84
C GLY A 343 -9.83 -23.10 -23.77
N LYS A 344 -9.03 -22.02 -23.66
CA LYS A 344 -8.10 -21.79 -22.56
C LYS A 344 -8.83 -21.23 -21.33
N ALA A 345 -8.45 -21.70 -20.16
CA ALA A 345 -8.93 -21.18 -18.90
C ALA A 345 -8.38 -19.75 -18.64
N PRO A 346 -9.10 -18.90 -17.90
CA PRO A 346 -8.68 -17.51 -17.61
C PRO A 346 -7.25 -17.38 -17.07
N TRP A 347 -6.84 -18.28 -16.18
CA TRP A 347 -5.53 -18.26 -15.54
C TRP A 347 -4.38 -18.51 -16.53
N GLU A 348 -4.62 -19.19 -17.65
CA GLU A 348 -3.59 -19.46 -18.65
C GLU A 348 -3.12 -18.17 -19.32
N GLY A 349 -4.07 -17.29 -19.71
CA GLY A 349 -3.75 -15.99 -20.30
C GLY A 349 -3.07 -15.05 -19.32
N VAL A 350 -3.46 -15.09 -18.03
CA VAL A 350 -2.76 -14.34 -16.98
C VAL A 350 -1.32 -14.83 -16.85
N ARG A 351 -1.10 -16.15 -16.78
CA ARG A 351 0.24 -16.73 -16.64
C ARG A 351 1.12 -16.47 -17.87
N GLU A 352 0.55 -16.46 -19.06
CA GLU A 352 1.25 -16.05 -20.28
C GLU A 352 1.71 -14.59 -20.18
N ARG A 353 0.83 -13.68 -19.75
CA ARG A 353 1.19 -12.28 -19.52
C ARG A 353 2.25 -12.13 -18.43
N CYS A 354 2.19 -12.89 -17.33
CA CYS A 354 3.23 -12.88 -16.31
C CYS A 354 4.61 -13.20 -16.88
N ARG A 355 4.72 -14.26 -17.71
CA ARG A 355 5.98 -14.64 -18.37
C ARG A 355 6.47 -13.54 -19.31
N ASN A 356 5.58 -12.98 -20.12
CA ASN A 356 5.94 -11.91 -21.06
C ASN A 356 6.44 -10.66 -20.32
N GLU A 357 5.76 -10.23 -19.26
CA GLU A 357 6.19 -9.10 -18.43
C GLU A 357 7.51 -9.38 -17.72
N TRP A 358 7.75 -10.60 -17.25
CA TRP A 358 9.03 -10.99 -16.67
C TRP A 358 10.18 -10.87 -17.68
N THR A 359 10.01 -11.39 -18.90
CA THR A 359 11.00 -11.23 -19.97
C THR A 359 11.27 -9.75 -20.27
N MET A 360 10.22 -8.93 -20.41
CA MET A 360 10.37 -7.49 -20.65
C MET A 360 11.12 -6.79 -19.52
N PHE A 361 10.85 -7.15 -18.26
CA PHE A 361 11.54 -6.59 -17.11
C PHE A 361 13.03 -6.93 -17.13
N GLN A 362 13.37 -8.21 -17.37
CA GLN A 362 14.76 -8.66 -17.48
C GLN A 362 15.49 -7.93 -18.61
N ASP A 363 14.89 -7.82 -19.79
CA ASP A 363 15.48 -7.14 -20.95
C ASP A 363 15.74 -5.67 -20.65
N ARG A 364 14.78 -4.97 -20.03
CA ARG A 364 14.94 -3.55 -19.63
C ARG A 364 16.06 -3.37 -18.62
N LEU A 365 16.12 -4.23 -17.61
CA LEU A 365 17.13 -4.15 -16.56
C LEU A 365 18.52 -4.41 -17.14
N ASN A 366 18.69 -5.50 -17.90
CA ASN A 366 19.96 -5.85 -18.55
C ASN A 366 20.43 -4.76 -19.52
N ALA A 367 19.52 -4.19 -20.32
CA ALA A 367 19.85 -3.11 -21.24
C ALA A 367 20.29 -1.84 -20.50
N ALA A 368 19.60 -1.48 -19.41
CA ALA A 368 19.96 -0.32 -18.60
C ALA A 368 21.32 -0.49 -17.91
N GLU A 369 21.60 -1.68 -17.35
CA GLU A 369 22.89 -1.98 -16.74
C GLU A 369 24.03 -1.94 -17.76
N LYS A 370 23.83 -2.56 -18.92
CA LYS A 370 24.81 -2.53 -20.01
C LYS A 370 25.10 -1.09 -20.45
N ALA A 371 24.07 -0.28 -20.66
CA ALA A 371 24.23 1.13 -21.03
C ALA A 371 24.99 1.93 -19.96
N TYR A 372 24.70 1.67 -18.67
CA TYR A 372 25.41 2.30 -17.56
C TYR A 372 26.90 1.92 -17.54
N PHE A 373 27.24 0.63 -17.59
CA PHE A 373 28.64 0.19 -17.58
C PHE A 373 29.42 0.72 -18.78
N GLN A 374 28.82 0.72 -19.97
CA GLN A 374 29.42 1.32 -21.16
C GLN A 374 29.69 2.83 -20.98
N ALA A 375 28.73 3.58 -20.41
CA ALA A 375 28.91 5.00 -20.14
C ALA A 375 30.01 5.27 -19.10
N MET A 376 30.23 4.34 -18.17
CA MET A 376 31.28 4.41 -17.16
C MET A 376 32.64 3.86 -17.63
N GLY A 377 32.73 3.33 -18.86
CA GLY A 377 33.95 2.68 -19.36
C GLY A 377 34.32 1.39 -18.62
N ILE A 378 33.32 0.73 -18.00
CA ILE A 378 33.47 -0.55 -17.31
C ILE A 378 33.00 -1.65 -18.25
N ASP A 379 33.79 -2.70 -18.42
CA ASP A 379 33.34 -3.88 -19.16
C ASP A 379 32.23 -4.58 -18.36
N PRO A 380 31.02 -4.75 -18.94
CA PRO A 380 29.93 -5.39 -18.23
C PRO A 380 30.32 -6.85 -17.90
N PRO A 381 30.02 -7.34 -16.69
CA PRO A 381 30.28 -8.73 -16.35
C PRO A 381 29.48 -9.65 -17.30
N ASN A 382 30.20 -10.56 -17.97
CA ASN A 382 29.72 -11.57 -18.93
C ASN A 382 29.37 -11.15 -20.36
N SER A 383 30.35 -10.63 -21.11
CA SER A 383 30.34 -10.72 -22.58
C SER A 383 30.94 -12.04 -23.14
N THR A 384 31.24 -13.05 -22.31
CA THR A 384 31.98 -14.27 -22.74
C THR A 384 31.34 -15.62 -22.43
N ALA A 385 30.06 -15.71 -22.04
CA ALA A 385 29.37 -16.99 -21.86
C ALA A 385 28.33 -17.24 -22.98
N SER A 386 28.80 -17.36 -24.22
CA SER A 386 28.02 -17.89 -25.34
C SER A 386 28.97 -18.52 -26.36
N ARG A 387 29.27 -19.80 -26.17
CA ARG A 387 29.64 -20.74 -27.23
C ARG A 387 29.00 -22.08 -26.96
#